data_AF-A0A7G6SH25-F1
#
_entry.id   AF-A0A7G6SH25-F1
#
_cell.length_a   1.000
_cell.length_b   1.000
_cell.length_c   1.000
_cell.angle_alpha   90.00
_cell.angle_beta   90.00
_cell.angle_gamma   90.00
#
_symmetry.space_group_name_H-M   'P 1'
#
loop_
_entity.id
_entity.type
_entity.pdbx_description
1 polymer ?
#
loop_
_entity_poly.entity_id
_entity_poly.type
_entity_poly.pdbx_seq_one_letter_code
_entity_poly.pdbx_strand_id
1 'polypeptide(L)'
;MISRKSLTHACVALAALGLSACNSAETPIAVTKSDLPAAQTNPATPGTVAPGASATATTTTPTATATGPATPAQPGTPAPAGATVASGAAQPGVARTAKLRFAPIVGAPIAAATPLSQRLSALAKAKGIVLGTAADTDNTHIMKGYFSALPDGNKTTIIYVWDVLDPAGTRLHRIQGQEVVPGNGTDPWSTVPPKVMESIADKAIDGYLQWVSGAKT
;
A
#
# COMPACT_ATOMS: atom_id res chain seq x y z
N MET A 1 12.51 26.56 -49.29
CA MET A 1 11.42 26.74 -48.30
C MET A 1 11.86 26.06 -47.00
N ILE A 2 12.35 26.85 -46.04
CA ILE A 2 12.85 26.38 -44.74
C ILE A 2 11.99 27.07 -43.69
N SER A 3 11.12 26.29 -43.03
CA SER A 3 10.15 26.76 -42.05
C SER A 3 10.84 26.81 -40.68
N ARG A 4 11.09 28.03 -40.19
CA ARG A 4 11.59 28.31 -38.83
C ARG A 4 10.37 28.48 -37.92
N LYS A 5 10.17 27.54 -37.01
CA LYS A 5 9.06 27.54 -36.05
C LYS A 5 9.58 28.12 -34.73
N SER A 6 9.37 29.42 -34.53
CA SER A 6 9.63 30.10 -33.26
C SER A 6 8.56 29.72 -32.26
N LEU A 7 8.94 29.10 -31.14
CA LEU A 7 8.02 28.77 -30.04
C LEU A 7 8.33 29.68 -28.85
N THR A 8 7.53 30.74 -28.75
CA THR A 8 7.51 31.71 -27.65
C THR A 8 7.20 31.00 -26.33
N HIS A 9 8.16 31.01 -25.40
CA HIS A 9 7.96 30.55 -24.02
C HIS A 9 7.22 31.62 -23.23
N ALA A 10 5.96 31.36 -22.88
CA ALA A 10 5.22 32.15 -21.90
C ALA A 10 5.55 31.64 -20.49
N CYS A 11 6.30 32.45 -19.72
CA CYS A 11 6.46 32.27 -18.27
C CYS A 11 5.15 32.65 -17.58
N VAL A 12 4.46 31.66 -16.99
CA VAL A 12 3.36 31.92 -16.04
C VAL A 12 3.89 31.67 -14.63
N ALA A 13 3.92 32.74 -13.84
CA ALA A 13 4.28 32.73 -12.43
C ALA A 13 3.19 32.03 -11.60
N LEU A 14 3.58 31.06 -10.77
CA LEU A 14 2.69 30.39 -9.84
C LEU A 14 2.70 31.14 -8.49
N ALA A 15 1.55 31.67 -8.09
CA ALA A 15 1.32 32.26 -6.77
C ALA A 15 1.07 31.15 -5.74
N ALA A 16 1.75 31.25 -4.59
CA ALA A 16 1.62 30.36 -3.45
C ALA A 16 0.34 30.68 -2.64
N LEU A 17 -0.48 29.67 -2.38
CA LEU A 17 -1.59 29.71 -1.43
C LEU A 17 -1.32 28.70 -0.31
N GLY A 18 -1.32 29.19 0.92
CA GLY A 18 -0.96 28.45 2.13
C GLY A 18 -2.02 27.45 2.56
N LEU A 19 -1.56 26.34 3.16
CA LEU A 19 -2.41 25.37 3.84
C LEU A 19 -2.47 25.69 5.34
N SER A 20 -3.68 26.07 5.80
CA SER A 20 -4.05 26.06 7.21
C SER A 20 -4.15 24.62 7.71
N ALA A 21 -3.47 24.33 8.82
CA ALA A 21 -3.54 23.07 9.54
C ALA A 21 -4.82 23.01 10.39
N CYS A 22 -5.68 22.03 10.15
CA CYS A 22 -6.72 21.62 11.10
C CYS A 22 -6.25 20.37 11.83
N ASN A 23 -5.88 20.56 13.09
CA ASN A 23 -5.57 19.51 14.06
C ASN A 23 -6.88 19.03 14.68
N SER A 24 -7.38 17.87 14.28
CA SER A 24 -8.54 17.23 14.92
C SER A 24 -8.04 16.27 16.00
N ALA A 25 -8.40 16.56 17.24
CA ALA A 25 -8.26 15.68 18.39
C ALA A 25 -9.25 14.49 18.26
N GLU A 26 -8.75 13.26 18.36
CA GLU A 26 -9.58 12.06 18.43
C GLU A 26 -9.74 11.65 19.90
N THR A 27 -10.99 11.65 20.37
CA THR A 27 -11.41 11.20 21.69
C THR A 27 -11.52 9.68 21.73
N PRO A 28 -10.97 8.96 22.72
CA PRO A 28 -11.17 7.52 22.85
C PRO A 28 -12.56 7.23 23.44
N ILE A 29 -13.47 6.70 22.62
CA ILE A 29 -14.71 6.09 23.09
C ILE A 29 -14.38 4.69 23.61
N ALA A 30 -14.34 4.55 24.92
CA ALA A 30 -14.34 3.25 25.60
C ALA A 30 -15.71 2.59 25.41
N VAL A 31 -15.76 1.54 24.58
CA VAL A 31 -16.93 0.66 24.49
C VAL A 31 -16.83 -0.37 25.59
N THR A 32 -17.51 -0.12 26.71
CA THR A 32 -17.72 -1.07 27.79
C THR A 32 -18.69 -2.17 27.34
N LYS A 33 -18.26 -3.43 27.55
CA LYS A 33 -19.02 -4.67 27.31
C LYS A 33 -20.17 -4.81 28.32
N SER A 34 -21.30 -4.11 28.12
CA SER A 34 -22.49 -4.24 28.99
C SER A 34 -23.85 -3.99 28.31
N ASP A 35 -24.03 -4.21 27.01
CA ASP A 35 -25.38 -4.14 26.41
C ASP A 35 -25.68 -5.35 25.52
N LEU A 36 -26.37 -6.33 26.11
CA LEU A 36 -26.99 -7.48 25.46
C LEU A 36 -28.23 -7.87 26.30
N PRO A 37 -29.46 -7.59 25.83
CA PRO A 37 -30.67 -8.11 26.46
C PRO A 37 -30.96 -9.57 26.04
N ALA A 38 -31.55 -10.32 26.98
CA ALA A 38 -31.82 -11.76 26.91
C ALA A 38 -33.26 -12.10 26.47
N ALA A 39 -33.44 -13.26 25.81
CA ALA A 39 -34.71 -14.02 25.75
C ALA A 39 -34.41 -15.54 25.56
N GLN A 40 -34.49 -16.35 26.63
CA GLN A 40 -35.48 -17.44 26.93
C GLN A 40 -35.48 -18.62 25.91
N THR A 41 -35.23 -19.90 26.27
CA THR A 41 -36.04 -20.81 27.13
C THR A 41 -35.27 -22.07 27.66
N ASN A 42 -35.81 -22.70 28.73
CA ASN A 42 -35.32 -23.76 29.67
C ASN A 42 -35.45 -25.24 29.16
N PRO A 43 -35.20 -26.38 29.92
CA PRO A 43 -34.47 -26.69 31.18
C PRO A 43 -33.51 -27.92 31.17
N ALA A 44 -32.63 -28.08 32.19
CA ALA A 44 -32.46 -29.27 33.08
C ALA A 44 -31.04 -29.39 33.73
N THR A 45 -31.06 -29.68 35.05
CA THR A 45 -30.03 -29.74 36.13
C THR A 45 -29.19 -31.05 36.15
N PRO A 46 -28.29 -31.37 37.15
CA PRO A 46 -27.47 -30.59 38.12
C PRO A 46 -26.01 -31.12 38.34
N GLY A 47 -25.18 -30.34 39.05
CA GLY A 47 -24.02 -30.81 39.85
C GLY A 47 -22.82 -29.85 39.79
N THR A 48 -22.01 -29.56 40.81
CA THR A 48 -21.91 -29.90 42.25
C THR A 48 -20.80 -28.99 42.84
N VAL A 49 -20.98 -28.57 44.11
CA VAL A 49 -20.03 -27.99 45.11
C VAL A 49 -19.60 -26.50 45.07
N ALA A 50 -19.73 -25.90 46.27
CA ALA A 50 -19.28 -24.59 46.78
C ALA A 50 -17.88 -24.71 47.47
N PRO A 51 -17.41 -23.83 48.40
CA PRO A 51 -17.43 -22.35 48.53
C PRO A 51 -16.02 -21.76 48.86
N GLY A 52 -15.92 -20.41 48.96
CA GLY A 52 -14.86 -19.67 49.67
C GLY A 52 -14.12 -18.65 48.78
N ALA A 53 -13.81 -17.41 49.16
CA ALA A 53 -13.85 -16.71 50.44
C ALA A 53 -13.94 -15.19 50.17
N SER A 54 -14.50 -14.46 51.14
CA SER A 54 -14.55 -13.00 51.22
C SER A 54 -13.17 -12.35 51.31
N ALA A 55 -12.98 -11.17 50.72
CA ALA A 55 -12.23 -10.08 51.34
C ALA A 55 -12.44 -8.74 50.61
N THR A 56 -12.99 -7.80 51.36
CA THR A 56 -12.98 -6.34 51.21
C THR A 56 -11.57 -5.75 51.17
N ALA A 57 -11.36 -4.71 50.35
CA ALA A 57 -10.28 -3.72 50.54
C ALA A 57 -10.78 -2.34 50.03
N THR A 58 -11.26 -1.46 50.90
CA THR A 58 -10.55 -0.32 51.50
C THR A 58 -9.77 0.57 50.53
N THR A 59 -10.33 1.76 50.37
CA THR A 59 -9.75 3.03 49.92
C THR A 59 -8.44 3.39 50.61
N THR A 60 -7.42 3.78 49.83
CA THR A 60 -6.44 4.80 50.22
C THR A 60 -5.96 5.58 48.99
N THR A 61 -6.16 6.89 49.05
CA THR A 61 -5.55 7.93 48.21
C THR A 61 -4.04 8.00 48.46
N PRO A 62 -3.27 8.46 47.46
CA PRO A 62 -2.16 9.35 47.77
C PRO A 62 -2.16 10.67 46.99
N THR A 63 -1.87 11.68 47.78
CA THR A 63 -1.64 13.10 47.57
C THR A 63 -0.56 13.43 46.53
N ALA A 64 -0.76 14.55 45.84
CA ALA A 64 0.17 15.20 44.92
C ALA A 64 1.43 15.71 45.62
N THR A 65 2.58 15.65 44.93
CA THR A 65 3.76 16.45 45.26
C THR A 65 4.29 17.07 43.98
N ALA A 66 4.23 18.40 43.92
CA ALA A 66 4.88 19.22 42.92
C ALA A 66 6.31 19.53 43.36
N THR A 67 7.30 19.31 42.50
CA THR A 67 8.46 20.21 42.28
C THR A 67 9.36 19.63 41.20
N GLY A 68 9.53 20.36 40.09
CA GLY A 68 10.53 20.08 39.06
C GLY A 68 11.16 21.40 38.60
N PRO A 69 12.48 21.60 38.76
CA PRO A 69 13.13 22.87 38.45
C PRO A 69 13.35 23.12 36.94
N ALA A 70 13.42 24.41 36.62
CA ALA A 70 13.51 25.02 35.31
C ALA A 70 14.70 24.56 34.44
N THR A 71 14.44 24.43 33.14
CA THR A 71 15.43 24.22 32.07
C THR A 71 15.95 25.57 31.57
N PRO A 72 17.28 25.80 31.47
CA PRO A 72 17.83 26.94 30.75
C PRO A 72 17.76 26.72 29.22
N ALA A 73 17.49 27.81 28.51
CA ALA A 73 17.44 27.88 27.05
C ALA A 73 18.82 28.10 26.40
N GLN A 74 18.86 27.85 25.07
CA GLN A 74 19.74 28.42 24.02
C GLN A 74 20.88 27.52 23.47
N PRO A 75 21.38 27.66 22.21
CA PRO A 75 20.75 27.95 20.89
C PRO A 75 21.08 26.91 19.78
N GLY A 76 20.23 26.87 18.75
CA GLY A 76 20.61 26.84 17.33
C GLY A 76 21.47 25.68 16.78
N THR A 77 20.82 24.71 16.15
CA THR A 77 21.43 23.83 15.14
C THR A 77 20.52 23.78 13.90
N PRO A 78 21.03 23.93 12.66
CA PRO A 78 20.19 24.00 11.46
C PRO A 78 19.52 22.66 11.19
N ALA A 79 18.23 22.70 10.87
CA ALA A 79 17.49 21.53 10.36
C ALA A 79 18.04 21.13 8.99
N PRO A 80 18.48 19.86 8.78
CA PRO A 80 18.79 19.40 7.44
C PRO A 80 17.49 19.23 6.65
N ALA A 81 17.49 19.92 5.52
CA ALA A 81 16.49 19.83 4.47
C ALA A 81 16.39 18.40 3.90
N GLY A 82 15.16 18.05 3.47
CA GLY A 82 14.87 17.15 2.36
C GLY A 82 15.61 15.81 2.36
N ALA A 83 14.96 14.78 2.91
CA ALA A 83 15.27 13.40 2.54
C ALA A 83 14.94 13.19 1.05
N THR A 84 15.90 13.51 0.19
CA THR A 84 15.93 13.04 -1.19
C THR A 84 16.11 11.53 -1.11
N VAL A 85 15.05 10.78 -1.42
CA VAL A 85 15.16 9.34 -1.61
C VAL A 85 16.16 9.10 -2.75
N ALA A 86 17.31 8.53 -2.42
CA ALA A 86 18.32 8.18 -3.40
C ALA A 86 17.72 7.14 -4.35
N SER A 87 17.46 7.55 -5.59
CA SER A 87 17.24 6.65 -6.71
C SER A 87 18.56 5.92 -6.96
N GLY A 88 18.73 4.75 -6.34
CA GLY A 88 19.84 3.85 -6.68
C GLY A 88 19.77 3.54 -8.18
N ALA A 89 20.79 3.94 -8.92
CA ALA A 89 20.91 3.61 -10.33
C ALA A 89 20.97 2.08 -10.45
N ALA A 90 19.95 1.48 -11.07
CA ALA A 90 19.92 0.04 -11.32
C ALA A 90 21.07 -0.33 -12.25
N GLN A 91 21.92 -1.25 -11.79
CA GLN A 91 23.00 -1.83 -12.57
C GLN A 91 22.40 -2.71 -13.68
N PRO A 92 22.63 -2.43 -14.97
CA PRO A 92 22.17 -3.31 -16.04
C PRO A 92 23.00 -4.60 -16.02
N GLY A 93 22.33 -5.74 -15.84
CA GLY A 93 23.00 -7.04 -15.88
C GLY A 93 22.45 -8.13 -14.98
N VAL A 94 21.13 -8.16 -14.71
CA VAL A 94 20.55 -9.37 -14.13
C VAL A 94 20.59 -10.47 -15.19
N ALA A 95 21.48 -11.43 -14.97
CA ALA A 95 21.70 -12.55 -15.86
C ALA A 95 20.37 -13.24 -16.19
N ARG A 96 20.28 -13.80 -17.39
CA ARG A 96 19.08 -14.39 -18.05
C ARG A 96 18.40 -15.55 -17.29
N THR A 97 18.77 -15.79 -16.03
CA THR A 97 18.29 -16.83 -15.12
C THR A 97 17.72 -16.22 -13.83
N ALA A 98 16.98 -15.11 -13.93
CA ALA A 98 16.28 -14.56 -12.77
C ALA A 98 15.01 -15.38 -12.45
N LYS A 99 14.95 -16.00 -11.27
CA LYS A 99 13.73 -16.59 -10.70
C LYS A 99 12.86 -15.49 -10.09
N LEU A 100 11.65 -15.32 -10.62
CA LEU A 100 10.70 -14.28 -10.26
C LEU A 100 9.58 -14.85 -9.39
N ARG A 101 9.28 -14.18 -8.29
CA ARG A 101 8.09 -14.46 -7.46
C ARG A 101 7.12 -13.28 -7.53
N PHE A 102 5.84 -13.56 -7.71
CA PHE A 102 4.78 -12.57 -7.45
C PHE A 102 4.38 -12.59 -5.97
N ALA A 103 4.36 -11.42 -5.35
CA ALA A 103 3.77 -11.23 -4.04
C ALA A 103 2.25 -11.05 -4.14
N PRO A 104 1.51 -11.18 -3.02
CA PRO A 104 0.10 -10.84 -2.98
C PRO A 104 -0.16 -9.40 -3.47
N ILE A 105 -1.26 -9.22 -4.21
CA ILE A 105 -1.70 -7.92 -4.72
C ILE A 105 -2.30 -7.10 -3.58
N VAL A 106 -2.00 -5.80 -3.55
CA VAL A 106 -2.51 -4.86 -2.55
C VAL A 106 -3.44 -3.85 -3.21
N GLY A 107 -4.57 -3.57 -2.58
CA GLY A 107 -5.50 -2.49 -2.97
C GLY A 107 -6.55 -2.86 -4.03
N ALA A 108 -6.45 -4.05 -4.65
CA ALA A 108 -7.49 -4.61 -5.50
C ALA A 108 -8.24 -5.74 -4.78
N PRO A 109 -9.58 -5.84 -4.93
CA PRO A 109 -10.35 -6.96 -4.40
C PRO A 109 -9.98 -8.26 -5.13
N ILE A 110 -10.24 -9.40 -4.47
CA ILE A 110 -9.90 -10.73 -5.00
C ILE A 110 -10.49 -10.94 -6.40
N ALA A 111 -11.74 -10.52 -6.63
CA ALA A 111 -12.41 -10.65 -7.93
C ALA A 111 -11.64 -9.98 -9.08
N ALA A 112 -11.00 -8.83 -8.83
CA ALA A 112 -10.16 -8.14 -9.82
C ALA A 112 -8.72 -8.71 -9.86
N ALA A 113 -8.19 -9.13 -8.72
CA ALA A 113 -6.84 -9.67 -8.60
C ALA A 113 -6.69 -11.10 -9.19
N THR A 114 -7.75 -11.91 -9.19
CA THR A 114 -7.75 -13.27 -9.74
C THR A 114 -7.38 -13.32 -11.23
N PRO A 115 -8.09 -12.64 -12.15
CA PRO A 115 -7.74 -12.68 -13.58
C PRO A 115 -6.34 -12.10 -13.84
N LEU A 116 -5.94 -11.06 -13.09
CA LEU A 116 -4.58 -10.50 -13.15
C LEU A 116 -3.51 -11.55 -12.82
N SER A 117 -3.68 -12.25 -11.69
CA SER A 117 -2.70 -13.23 -11.20
C SER A 117 -2.58 -14.44 -12.12
N GLN A 118 -3.70 -14.89 -12.68
CA GLN A 118 -3.74 -15.94 -13.70
C GLN A 118 -3.00 -15.52 -14.96
N ARG A 119 -3.24 -14.29 -15.45
CA ARG A 119 -2.57 -13.73 -16.63
C ARG A 119 -1.07 -13.58 -16.43
N LEU A 120 -0.62 -13.05 -15.28
CA LEU A 120 0.80 -12.94 -14.92
C LEU A 120 1.49 -14.30 -14.96
N SER A 121 0.87 -15.32 -14.35
CA SER A 121 1.43 -16.67 -14.30
C SER A 121 1.52 -17.31 -15.70
N ALA A 122 0.51 -17.10 -16.55
CA ALA A 122 0.51 -17.58 -17.92
C ALA A 122 1.57 -16.88 -18.78
N LEU A 123 1.68 -15.55 -18.68
CA LEU A 123 2.67 -14.75 -19.40
C LEU A 123 4.09 -15.10 -18.99
N ALA A 124 4.35 -15.24 -17.70
CA ALA A 124 5.66 -15.62 -17.20
C ALA A 124 6.11 -16.96 -17.81
N LYS A 125 5.25 -17.97 -17.80
CA LYS A 125 5.51 -19.26 -18.45
C LYS A 125 5.75 -19.11 -19.96
N ALA A 126 4.88 -18.38 -20.66
CA ALA A 126 4.98 -18.17 -22.10
C ALA A 126 6.25 -17.41 -22.53
N LYS A 127 6.77 -16.53 -21.66
CA LYS A 127 7.98 -15.73 -21.90
C LYS A 127 9.25 -16.38 -21.33
N GLY A 128 9.16 -17.59 -20.79
CA GLY A 128 10.30 -18.33 -20.23
C GLY A 128 10.83 -17.78 -18.89
N ILE A 129 10.01 -17.02 -18.15
CA ILE A 129 10.35 -16.57 -16.80
C ILE A 129 10.17 -17.74 -15.82
N VAL A 130 11.22 -18.06 -15.08
CA VAL A 130 11.15 -19.07 -14.02
C VAL A 130 10.38 -18.50 -12.84
N LEU A 131 9.25 -19.11 -12.49
CA LEU A 131 8.45 -18.70 -11.34
C LEU A 131 8.91 -19.40 -10.06
N GLY A 132 9.16 -18.61 -9.03
CA GLY A 132 9.34 -19.09 -7.67
C GLY A 132 8.09 -18.91 -6.81
N THR A 133 8.14 -19.51 -5.62
CA THR A 133 7.10 -19.48 -4.60
C THR A 133 7.57 -18.70 -3.38
N ALA A 134 6.67 -18.46 -2.43
CA ALA A 134 7.03 -17.80 -1.18
C ALA A 134 7.99 -18.62 -0.29
N ALA A 135 8.06 -19.93 -0.48
CA ALA A 135 8.91 -20.83 0.29
C ALA A 135 10.34 -20.96 -0.28
N ASP A 136 10.55 -20.59 -1.54
CA ASP A 136 11.86 -20.64 -2.18
C ASP A 136 12.80 -19.57 -1.62
N THR A 137 13.99 -19.98 -1.20
CA THR A 137 15.05 -19.08 -0.71
C THR A 137 15.94 -18.56 -1.84
N ASP A 138 15.89 -19.18 -3.02
CA ASP A 138 16.66 -18.82 -4.22
C ASP A 138 15.91 -17.86 -5.18
N ASN A 139 14.78 -17.29 -4.75
CA ASN A 139 14.12 -16.23 -5.52
C ASN A 139 15.11 -15.09 -5.77
N THR A 140 15.25 -14.65 -7.01
CA THR A 140 16.16 -13.53 -7.34
C THR A 140 15.43 -12.19 -7.33
N HIS A 141 14.16 -12.18 -7.75
CA HIS A 141 13.32 -11.00 -7.77
C HIS A 141 11.96 -11.30 -7.17
N ILE A 142 11.45 -10.34 -6.40
CA ILE A 142 10.09 -10.35 -5.86
C ILE A 142 9.36 -9.18 -6.52
N MET A 143 8.19 -9.43 -7.09
CA MET A 143 7.38 -8.39 -7.73
C MET A 143 6.09 -8.17 -6.93
N LYS A 144 5.91 -6.94 -6.43
CA LYS A 144 4.77 -6.52 -5.58
C LYS A 144 3.89 -5.53 -6.33
N GLY A 145 2.60 -5.80 -6.41
CA GLY A 145 1.62 -4.96 -7.10
C GLY A 145 0.73 -4.18 -6.14
N TYR A 146 0.60 -2.88 -6.40
CA TYR A 146 -0.23 -1.93 -5.65
C TYR A 146 -1.22 -1.28 -6.61
N PHE A 147 -2.50 -1.27 -6.23
CA PHE A 147 -3.59 -0.85 -7.09
C PHE A 147 -4.54 0.10 -6.36
N SER A 148 -5.11 1.04 -7.11
CA SER A 148 -6.20 1.90 -6.67
C SER A 148 -7.17 2.10 -7.82
N ALA A 149 -8.47 2.13 -7.53
CA ALA A 149 -9.51 2.46 -8.49
C ALA A 149 -10.19 3.76 -8.04
N LEU A 150 -10.15 4.77 -8.90
CA LEU A 150 -10.65 6.11 -8.62
C LEU A 150 -11.79 6.43 -9.59
N PRO A 151 -13.02 6.66 -9.10
CA PRO A 151 -14.09 7.14 -9.96
C PRO A 151 -13.78 8.58 -10.42
N ASP A 152 -13.97 8.86 -11.71
CA ASP A 152 -13.77 10.17 -12.34
C ASP A 152 -14.90 10.44 -13.35
N GLY A 153 -15.87 11.27 -12.96
CA GLY A 153 -17.08 11.49 -13.76
C GLY A 153 -17.75 10.16 -14.12
N ASN A 154 -17.89 9.87 -15.41
CA ASN A 154 -18.50 8.64 -15.94
C ASN A 154 -17.46 7.54 -16.26
N LYS A 155 -16.29 7.61 -15.65
CA LYS A 155 -15.17 6.70 -15.85
C LYS A 155 -14.61 6.25 -14.50
N THR A 156 -13.84 5.19 -14.52
CA THR A 156 -13.01 4.77 -13.39
C THR A 156 -11.58 4.66 -13.87
N THR A 157 -10.66 5.31 -13.16
CA THR A 157 -9.21 5.26 -13.42
C THR A 157 -8.57 4.27 -12.45
N ILE A 158 -7.97 3.22 -12.98
CA ILE A 158 -7.18 2.25 -12.24
C ILE A 158 -5.73 2.73 -12.29
N ILE A 159 -5.15 3.08 -11.14
CA ILE A 159 -3.73 3.38 -11.00
C ILE A 159 -3.04 2.14 -10.46
N TYR A 160 -1.93 1.75 -11.08
CA TYR A 160 -1.13 0.60 -10.63
C TYR A 160 0.34 0.93 -10.57
N VAL A 161 0.99 0.37 -9.54
CA VAL A 161 2.43 0.44 -9.33
C VAL A 161 2.92 -0.97 -9.00
N TRP A 162 3.99 -1.37 -9.67
CA TRP A 162 4.69 -2.61 -9.47
C TRP A 162 6.11 -2.30 -9.03
N ASP A 163 6.47 -2.79 -7.86
CA ASP A 163 7.84 -2.73 -7.38
C ASP A 163 8.51 -4.09 -7.64
N VAL A 164 9.70 -4.05 -8.22
CA VAL A 164 10.60 -5.20 -8.33
C VAL A 164 11.66 -5.05 -7.26
N LEU A 165 11.75 -6.04 -6.38
CA LEU A 165 12.61 -6.03 -5.21
C LEU A 165 13.62 -7.18 -5.29
N ASP A 166 14.77 -6.98 -4.66
CA ASP A 166 15.69 -8.06 -4.34
C ASP A 166 15.15 -8.91 -3.16
N PRO A 167 15.80 -10.03 -2.82
CA PRO A 167 15.35 -10.88 -1.71
C PRO A 167 15.49 -10.23 -0.34
N ALA A 168 16.34 -9.19 -0.21
CA ALA A 168 16.47 -8.39 1.01
C ALA A 168 15.35 -7.34 1.15
N GLY A 169 14.50 -7.18 0.13
CA GLY A 169 13.41 -6.21 0.09
C GLY A 169 13.83 -4.83 -0.41
N THR A 170 15.05 -4.67 -0.94
CA THR A 170 15.47 -3.44 -1.58
C THR A 170 14.76 -3.30 -2.92
N ARG A 171 14.14 -2.14 -3.17
CA ARG A 171 13.53 -1.88 -4.49
C ARG A 171 14.60 -1.68 -5.54
N LEU A 172 14.61 -2.56 -6.54
CA LEU A 172 15.49 -2.52 -7.70
C LEU A 172 14.90 -1.70 -8.85
N HIS A 173 13.59 -1.82 -9.05
CA HIS A 173 12.90 -1.18 -10.17
C HIS A 173 11.42 -0.91 -9.86
N ARG A 174 10.82 0.00 -10.63
CA ARG A 174 9.40 0.35 -10.53
C ARG A 174 8.78 0.46 -11.92
N ILE A 175 7.68 -0.24 -12.11
CA ILE A 175 6.82 -0.15 -13.28
C ILE A 175 5.50 0.44 -12.81
N GLN A 176 4.95 1.41 -13.53
CA GLN A 176 3.71 2.07 -13.11
C GLN A 176 2.91 2.51 -14.32
N GLY A 177 1.62 2.68 -14.12
CA GLY A 177 0.74 3.17 -15.16
C GLY A 177 -0.68 3.34 -14.67
N GLN A 178 -1.55 3.63 -15.62
CA GLN A 178 -2.98 3.78 -15.38
C GLN A 178 -3.77 3.14 -16.51
N GLU A 179 -4.96 2.64 -16.20
CA GLU A 179 -5.97 2.24 -17.19
C GLU A 179 -7.27 2.99 -16.88
N VAL A 180 -7.99 3.40 -17.91
CA VAL A 180 -9.28 4.08 -17.76
C VAL A 180 -10.37 3.19 -18.32
N VAL A 181 -11.39 2.93 -17.52
CA VAL A 181 -12.56 2.14 -17.92
C VAL A 181 -13.81 3.02 -17.94
N PRO A 182 -14.73 2.81 -18.89
CA PRO A 182 -16.02 3.47 -18.85
C PRO A 182 -16.85 2.95 -17.67
N GLY A 183 -17.68 3.82 -17.11
CA GLY A 183 -18.55 3.51 -15.99
C GLY A 183 -18.02 4.06 -14.67
N ASN A 184 -18.98 4.44 -13.84
CA ASN A 184 -18.80 4.80 -12.44
C ASN A 184 -19.80 3.98 -11.63
N GLY A 185 -19.40 3.53 -10.44
CA GLY A 185 -20.25 2.79 -9.53
C GLY A 185 -19.94 3.24 -8.11
N THR A 186 -20.85 2.94 -7.18
CA THR A 186 -20.61 3.18 -5.75
C THR A 186 -19.32 2.51 -5.28
N ASP A 187 -19.07 1.30 -5.78
CA ASP A 187 -17.76 0.65 -5.70
C ASP A 187 -17.04 0.79 -7.06
N PRO A 188 -15.87 1.45 -7.12
CA PRO A 188 -15.14 1.66 -8.36
C PRO A 188 -14.63 0.35 -8.98
N TRP A 189 -14.41 -0.71 -8.19
CA TRP A 189 -13.95 -1.99 -8.71
C TRP A 189 -15.02 -2.76 -9.49
N SER A 190 -16.29 -2.52 -9.19
CA SER A 190 -17.43 -3.18 -9.84
C SER A 190 -17.56 -2.84 -11.34
N THR A 191 -16.95 -1.75 -11.81
CA THR A 191 -16.96 -1.35 -13.23
C THR A 191 -15.76 -1.90 -14.00
N VAL A 192 -14.76 -2.49 -13.33
CA VAL A 192 -13.50 -2.92 -13.93
C VAL A 192 -13.66 -4.31 -14.55
N PRO A 193 -13.60 -4.45 -15.89
CA PRO A 193 -13.71 -5.76 -16.53
C PRO A 193 -12.45 -6.61 -16.28
N PRO A 194 -12.56 -7.96 -16.22
CA PRO A 194 -11.39 -8.85 -16.09
C PRO A 194 -10.32 -8.58 -17.15
N LYS A 195 -10.72 -8.24 -18.37
CA LYS A 195 -9.82 -7.93 -19.50
C LYS A 195 -8.87 -6.77 -19.23
N VAL A 196 -9.31 -5.79 -18.44
CA VAL A 196 -8.47 -4.64 -18.05
C VAL A 196 -7.39 -5.08 -17.09
N MET A 197 -7.73 -5.93 -16.13
CA MET A 197 -6.78 -6.52 -15.20
C MET A 197 -5.78 -7.44 -15.90
N GLU A 198 -6.21 -8.17 -16.95
CA GLU A 198 -5.31 -8.89 -17.84
C GLU A 198 -4.36 -7.95 -18.61
N SER A 199 -4.87 -6.87 -19.21
CA SER A 199 -4.07 -5.86 -19.91
C SER A 199 -2.99 -5.25 -19.03
N ILE A 200 -3.30 -4.99 -17.75
CA ILE A 200 -2.31 -4.49 -16.79
C ILE A 200 -1.24 -5.55 -16.51
N ALA A 201 -1.59 -6.84 -16.43
CA ALA A 201 -0.62 -7.92 -16.29
C ALA A 201 0.32 -8.01 -17.51
N ASP A 202 -0.20 -7.86 -18.73
CA ASP A 202 0.61 -7.78 -19.95
C ASP A 202 1.63 -6.64 -19.87
N LYS A 203 1.18 -5.42 -19.53
CA LYS A 203 2.04 -4.24 -19.37
C LYS A 203 3.10 -4.43 -18.27
N ALA A 204 2.74 -5.09 -17.17
CA ALA A 204 3.66 -5.34 -16.07
C ALA A 204 4.79 -6.31 -16.46
N ILE A 205 4.47 -7.40 -17.16
CA ILE A 205 5.49 -8.36 -17.63
C ILE A 205 6.37 -7.73 -18.71
N ASP A 206 5.79 -6.98 -19.64
CA ASP A 206 6.58 -6.31 -20.68
C ASP A 206 7.52 -5.27 -20.07
N GLY A 207 7.06 -4.45 -19.11
CA GLY A 207 7.91 -3.52 -18.36
C GLY A 207 9.03 -4.21 -17.59
N TYR A 208 8.74 -5.36 -16.96
CA TYR A 208 9.75 -6.18 -16.29
C TYR A 208 10.79 -6.70 -17.27
N LEU A 209 10.35 -7.25 -18.41
CA LEU A 209 11.24 -7.80 -19.45
C LEU A 209 12.11 -6.72 -20.11
N GLN A 210 11.57 -5.53 -20.33
CA GLN A 210 12.34 -4.38 -20.82
C GLN A 210 13.44 -3.99 -19.83
N TRP A 211 13.11 -3.92 -18.53
CA TRP A 211 14.09 -3.61 -17.50
C TRP A 211 15.20 -4.67 -17.40
N VAL A 212 14.86 -5.97 -17.29
CA VAL A 212 15.89 -7.03 -17.13
C VAL A 212 16.76 -7.21 -18.38
N SER A 213 16.26 -6.86 -19.57
CA SER A 213 17.06 -6.89 -20.80
C SER A 213 18.00 -5.69 -20.93
N GLY A 214 17.94 -4.72 -20.01
CA GLY A 214 18.72 -3.48 -20.10
C GLY A 214 18.26 -2.57 -21.25
N ALA A 215 17.08 -2.81 -21.81
CA ALA A 215 16.53 -1.99 -22.88
C ALA A 215 16.14 -0.62 -22.30
N LYS A 216 16.90 0.40 -22.65
CA LYS A 216 16.53 1.80 -22.40
C LYS A 216 15.56 2.21 -23.51
N THR A 217 14.30 2.48 -23.14
CA THR A 217 13.33 3.12 -24.03
C THR A 217 13.66 4.58 -24.26
#